data_AF-A0A484ZLT4-F1
#
_entry.id   AF-A0A484ZLT4-F1
#
_cell.length_a   1.000
_cell.length_b   1.000
_cell.length_c   1.000
_cell.angle_alpha   90.00
_cell.angle_beta   90.00
_cell.angle_gamma   90.00
#
_symmetry.space_group_name_H-M   'P 1'
#
loop_
_entity.id
_entity.type
_entity.pdbx_description
1 polymer ?
#
loop_
_entity_poly.entity_id
_entity_poly.type
_entity_poly.pdbx_seq_one_letter_code
_entity_poly.pdbx_strand_id
1 'polypeptide(L)'
;MRKPLSCYHPILYWLRVQQKRIFRRLAWACSSRRYAQEKRPDQRLDHRFIKHTSKLIRQLGDSDIALQHNKVINLRLATEAIGGIIIGPGEYFSFCQLVESPAVSGDLLRAWNYHLVKLAAGLAEGFAN
;
A
#
# COMPACT_ATOMS: atom_id res chain seq x y z
N MET A 1 23.17 12.94 15.57
CA MET A 1 21.80 12.43 15.88
C MET A 1 21.93 10.99 16.37
N ARG A 2 21.40 10.65 17.55
CA ARG A 2 21.50 9.29 18.12
C ARG A 2 20.62 8.32 17.32
N LYS A 3 21.15 7.15 16.96
CA LYS A 3 20.38 6.12 16.25
C LYS A 3 19.25 5.64 17.18
N PRO A 4 18.00 5.55 16.71
CA PRO A 4 16.89 5.07 17.53
C PRO A 4 17.15 3.61 17.94
N LEU A 5 16.74 3.26 19.17
CA LEU A 5 16.96 1.92 19.76
C LEU A 5 16.40 0.78 18.90
N SER A 6 15.45 1.07 18.02
CA SER A 6 14.89 0.13 17.05
C SER A 6 15.88 -0.34 15.98
N CYS A 7 17.03 0.32 15.79
CA CYS A 7 18.05 -0.08 14.81
C CYS A 7 18.98 -1.19 15.30
N TYR A 8 18.95 -1.51 16.59
CA TYR A 8 19.92 -2.43 17.20
C TYR A 8 19.44 -3.88 17.22
N HIS A 9 18.11 -4.10 17.30
CA HIS A 9 17.55 -5.46 17.37
C HIS A 9 16.28 -5.59 16.54
N PRO A 10 16.16 -6.62 15.67
CA PRO A 10 15.00 -6.80 14.78
C PRO A 10 13.67 -6.95 15.54
N ILE A 11 13.69 -7.53 16.75
CA ILE A 11 12.49 -7.64 17.61
C ILE A 11 11.98 -6.25 18.04
N LEU A 12 12.88 -5.32 18.40
CA LEU A 12 12.48 -3.97 18.83
C LEU A 12 11.90 -3.17 17.66
N TYR A 13 12.48 -3.34 16.46
CA TYR A 13 11.91 -2.79 15.24
C TYR A 13 10.50 -3.34 14.98
N TRP A 14 10.34 -4.66 15.03
CA TRP A 14 9.05 -5.32 14.81
C TRP A 14 8.00 -4.85 15.83
N LEU A 15 8.34 -4.82 17.12
CA LEU A 15 7.44 -4.36 18.19
C LEU A 15 7.00 -2.91 17.95
N ARG A 16 7.92 -2.03 17.56
CA ARG A 16 7.62 -0.62 17.28
C ARG A 16 6.69 -0.46 16.08
N VAL A 17 6.86 -1.29 15.04
CA VAL A 17 5.96 -1.32 13.88
C VAL A 17 4.57 -1.79 14.29
N GLN A 18 4.45 -2.87 15.06
CA GLN A 18 3.15 -3.35 15.54
C GLN A 18 2.44 -2.32 16.42
N GLN A 19 3.17 -1.66 17.32
CA GLN A 19 2.63 -0.60 18.16
C GLN A 19 2.01 0.53 17.33
N LYS A 20 2.70 1.00 16.28
CA LYS A 20 2.15 2.05 15.40
C LYS A 20 0.92 1.59 14.63
N ARG A 21 0.89 0.32 14.19
CA ARG A 21 -0.28 -0.28 13.50
C ARG A 21 -1.48 -0.36 14.43
N ILE A 22 -1.28 -0.83 15.66
CA ILE A 22 -2.34 -0.93 16.67
C ILE A 22 -2.87 0.45 17.01
N PHE A 23 -2.00 1.42 17.28
CA PHE A 23 -2.42 2.78 17.62
C PHE A 23 -3.27 3.43 16.51
N ARG A 24 -2.90 3.20 15.24
CA ARG A 24 -3.69 3.64 14.08
C ARG A 24 -5.06 2.97 14.01
N ARG A 25 -5.12 1.64 14.22
CA ARG A 25 -6.39 0.90 14.23
C ARG A 25 -7.29 1.36 15.37
N LEU A 26 -6.73 1.59 16.56
CA LEU A 26 -7.45 2.15 17.70
C LEU A 26 -7.96 3.56 17.41
N ALA A 27 -7.16 4.40 16.75
CA ALA A 27 -7.60 5.73 16.34
C ALA A 27 -8.78 5.68 15.37
N TRP A 28 -8.84 4.70 14.47
CA TRP A 28 -10.00 4.50 13.60
C TRP A 28 -11.21 3.96 14.35
N ALA A 29 -11.03 2.99 15.25
CA ALA A 29 -12.11 2.43 16.05
C ALA A 29 -12.70 3.43 17.05
N CYS A 30 -11.87 4.33 17.59
CA CYS A 30 -12.27 5.40 18.50
C CYS A 30 -12.75 6.67 17.74
N SER A 31 -12.59 6.71 16.41
CA SER A 31 -13.11 7.80 15.61
C SER A 31 -14.62 7.65 15.47
N SER A 32 -15.37 8.73 15.70
CA SER A 32 -16.81 8.80 15.43
C SER A 32 -17.16 8.78 13.93
N ARG A 33 -16.17 8.68 13.05
CA ARG A 33 -16.35 8.69 11.60
C ARG A 33 -16.82 7.33 11.12
N ARG A 34 -17.91 7.33 10.36
CA ARG A 34 -18.35 6.15 9.61
C ARG A 34 -17.51 6.04 8.36
N TYR A 35 -16.77 4.93 8.20
CA TYR A 35 -15.95 4.71 7.02
C TYR A 35 -16.69 3.83 6.02
N ALA A 36 -16.59 4.18 4.73
CA ALA A 36 -17.18 3.43 3.64
C ALA A 36 -16.49 2.05 3.50
N GLN A 37 -17.24 0.98 3.72
CA GLN A 37 -16.76 -0.41 3.60
C GLN A 37 -17.61 -1.25 2.64
N GLU A 38 -18.76 -0.74 2.22
CA GLU A 38 -19.65 -1.45 1.30
C GLU A 38 -19.00 -1.54 -0.09
N LYS A 39 -18.87 -2.76 -0.59
CA LYS A 39 -18.37 -3.05 -1.94
C LYS A 39 -19.50 -3.60 -2.79
N ARG A 40 -19.78 -2.93 -3.91
CA ARG A 40 -20.64 -3.45 -4.99
C ARG A 40 -19.86 -3.44 -6.30
N PRO A 41 -19.08 -4.50 -6.58
CA PRO A 41 -18.29 -4.56 -7.80
C PRO A 41 -19.17 -4.62 -9.06
N ASP A 42 -20.36 -5.22 -8.97
CA ASP A 42 -21.26 -5.44 -10.11
C ASP A 42 -22.17 -4.24 -10.41
N GLN A 43 -22.27 -3.28 -9.48
CA GLN A 43 -23.12 -2.10 -9.63
C GLN A 43 -22.26 -0.88 -9.94
N ARG A 44 -22.18 -0.52 -11.23
CA ARG A 44 -21.61 0.77 -11.63
C ARG A 44 -22.60 1.88 -11.31
N LEU A 45 -22.10 2.95 -10.71
CA LEU A 45 -22.89 4.18 -10.54
C LEU A 45 -23.22 4.75 -11.93
N ASP A 46 -24.47 5.19 -12.09
CA ASP A 46 -25.02 5.67 -13.37
C ASP A 46 -24.25 6.90 -13.91
N HIS A 47 -23.65 7.67 -13.01
CA HIS A 47 -22.94 8.91 -13.34
C HIS A 47 -21.48 8.86 -12.93
N ARG A 48 -20.59 9.18 -13.88
CA ARG A 48 -19.15 9.33 -13.64
C ARG A 48 -18.83 10.80 -13.38
N PHE A 49 -18.29 11.10 -12.20
CA PHE A 49 -17.95 12.47 -11.82
C PHE A 49 -16.57 12.92 -12.34
N ILE A 50 -15.51 12.14 -12.09
CA ILE A 50 -14.14 12.47 -12.48
C ILE A 50 -13.47 11.25 -13.11
N LYS A 51 -12.72 11.47 -14.20
CA LYS A 51 -11.81 10.49 -14.79
C LYS A 51 -10.39 11.05 -14.77
N HIS A 52 -9.47 10.32 -14.17
CA HIS A 52 -8.05 10.63 -14.25
C HIS A 52 -7.28 9.43 -14.80
N THR A 53 -6.31 9.68 -15.66
CA THR A 53 -5.40 8.66 -16.18
C THR A 53 -4.02 9.28 -16.23
N SER A 54 -3.07 8.67 -15.53
CA SER A 54 -1.67 9.11 -15.52
C SER A 54 -0.81 8.03 -16.13
N LYS A 55 0.21 8.43 -16.91
CA LYS A 55 1.21 7.51 -17.42
C LYS A 55 2.06 7.02 -16.24
N LEU A 56 1.98 5.72 -15.93
CA LEU A 56 2.67 5.13 -14.77
C LEU A 56 4.14 4.80 -15.04
N ILE A 57 4.48 4.45 -16.30
CA ILE A 57 5.83 4.09 -16.72
C ILE A 57 6.38 5.21 -17.60
N ARG A 58 7.54 5.76 -17.24
CA ARG A 58 8.26 6.77 -18.03
C ARG A 58 9.74 6.38 -18.04
N GLN A 59 10.37 6.34 -19.20
CA GLN A 59 11.83 6.25 -19.25
C GLN A 59 12.39 7.58 -18.74
N LEU A 60 12.90 7.58 -17.52
CA LEU A 60 13.43 8.77 -16.86
C LEU A 60 14.86 8.43 -16.40
N GLY A 61 15.88 8.84 -17.16
CA GLY A 61 17.30 8.67 -16.82
C GLY A 61 17.65 7.33 -16.14
N ASP A 62 18.47 7.38 -15.08
CA ASP A 62 18.92 6.23 -14.27
C ASP A 62 17.86 5.63 -13.33
N SER A 63 16.57 5.83 -13.60
CA SER A 63 15.54 5.17 -12.79
C SER A 63 15.41 3.69 -13.16
N ASP A 64 15.64 2.81 -12.19
CA ASP A 64 15.49 1.37 -12.37
C ASP A 64 14.07 1.02 -12.83
N ILE A 65 13.98 0.45 -14.02
CA ILE A 65 12.74 0.02 -14.66
C ILE A 65 12.00 -1.00 -13.79
N ALA A 66 12.71 -1.80 -12.98
CA ALA A 66 12.10 -2.73 -12.05
C ALA A 66 11.27 -2.00 -10.99
N LEU A 67 11.77 -0.90 -10.41
CA LEU A 67 11.03 -0.09 -9.42
C LEU A 67 9.73 0.47 -10.01
N GLN A 68 9.75 0.89 -11.27
CA GLN A 68 8.56 1.40 -11.95
C GLN A 68 7.50 0.30 -12.16
N HIS A 69 7.91 -0.91 -12.55
CA HIS A 69 6.99 -2.05 -12.65
C HIS A 69 6.36 -2.42 -11.30
N ASN A 70 7.15 -2.37 -10.21
CA ASN A 70 6.62 -2.67 -8.88
C ASN A 70 5.61 -1.65 -8.40
N LYS A 71 5.81 -0.37 -8.75
CA LYS A 71 4.81 0.68 -8.53
C LYS A 71 3.49 0.35 -9.23
N VAL A 72 3.55 -0.15 -10.48
CA VAL A 72 2.36 -0.55 -11.23
C VAL A 72 1.65 -1.73 -10.55
N ILE A 73 2.38 -2.74 -10.09
CA ILE A 73 1.81 -3.90 -9.38
C ILE A 73 1.11 -3.46 -8.08
N ASN A 74 1.78 -2.65 -7.26
CA ASN A 74 1.18 -2.14 -6.03
C ASN A 74 -0.06 -1.29 -6.29
N LEU A 75 -0.03 -0.45 -7.32
CA LEU A 75 -1.20 0.33 -7.72
C LEU A 75 -2.34 -0.56 -8.21
N ARG A 76 -2.05 -1.64 -8.93
CA ARG A 76 -3.06 -2.61 -9.35
C ARG A 76 -3.73 -3.26 -8.15
N LEU A 77 -2.96 -3.78 -7.19
CA LEU A 77 -3.47 -4.37 -5.95
C LEU A 77 -4.30 -3.36 -5.13
N ALA A 78 -3.83 -2.12 -5.01
CA ALA A 78 -4.58 -1.06 -4.35
C ALA A 78 -5.89 -0.73 -5.09
N THR A 79 -5.87 -0.73 -6.43
CA THR A 79 -7.06 -0.48 -7.24
C THR A 79 -8.09 -1.59 -7.07
N GLU A 80 -7.66 -2.85 -7.03
CA GLU A 80 -8.54 -4.00 -6.75
C GLU A 80 -9.15 -3.92 -5.35
N ALA A 81 -8.39 -3.43 -4.37
CA ALA A 81 -8.88 -3.24 -3.00
C ALA A 81 -9.94 -2.13 -2.86
N ILE A 82 -9.86 -1.08 -3.69
CA ILE A 82 -10.72 0.11 -3.63
C ILE A 82 -11.88 0.04 -4.63
N GLY A 83 -11.72 -0.73 -5.70
CA GLY A 83 -12.71 -0.87 -6.76
C GLY A 83 -14.07 -1.28 -6.20
N GLY A 84 -15.11 -0.56 -6.62
CA GLY A 84 -16.50 -0.85 -6.24
C GLY A 84 -16.90 -0.41 -4.83
N ILE A 85 -16.07 0.35 -4.11
CA ILE A 85 -16.49 0.96 -2.84
C ILE A 85 -17.58 2.01 -3.08
N ILE A 86 -18.69 1.87 -2.38
CA ILE A 86 -19.76 2.86 -2.33
C ILE A 86 -19.56 3.72 -1.08
N ILE A 87 -19.62 5.03 -1.27
CA ILE A 87 -19.53 6.01 -0.18
C ILE A 87 -20.93 6.60 0.03
N GLY A 88 -21.55 6.28 1.16
CA GLY A 88 -22.85 6.83 1.55
C GLY A 88 -22.77 8.26 2.10
N PRO A 89 -23.92 8.93 2.28
CA PRO A 89 -23.97 10.25 2.90
C PRO A 89 -23.46 10.19 4.36
N GLY A 90 -22.52 11.07 4.70
CA GLY A 90 -21.88 11.10 6.02
C GLY A 90 -20.79 10.04 6.24
N GLU A 91 -20.47 9.25 5.22
CA GLU A 91 -19.36 8.30 5.25
C GLU A 91 -18.05 8.91 4.73
N TYR A 92 -16.94 8.39 5.26
CA TYR A 92 -15.59 8.81 4.93
C TYR A 92 -14.86 7.71 4.17
N PHE A 93 -14.16 8.11 3.12
CA PHE A 93 -13.25 7.24 2.40
C PHE A 93 -11.85 7.28 3.03
N SER A 94 -11.29 6.11 3.36
CA SER A 94 -9.93 5.98 3.88
C SER A 94 -9.13 4.95 3.08
N PHE A 95 -8.19 5.44 2.26
CA PHE A 95 -7.31 4.59 1.46
C PHE A 95 -6.56 3.57 2.32
N CYS A 96 -5.89 4.04 3.39
CA CYS A 96 -5.08 3.17 4.24
C CYS A 96 -5.93 2.10 4.91
N GLN A 97 -7.16 2.40 5.32
CA GLN A 97 -8.01 1.42 5.99
C GLN A 97 -8.46 0.31 5.04
N LEU A 98 -8.81 0.65 3.79
CA LEU A 98 -9.22 -0.32 2.78
C LEU A 98 -8.05 -1.22 2.35
N VAL A 99 -6.85 -0.64 2.25
CA VAL A 99 -5.64 -1.33 1.82
C VAL A 99 -4.97 -2.11 2.95
N GLU A 100 -5.12 -1.68 4.21
CA GLU A 100 -4.62 -2.38 5.41
C GLU A 100 -5.48 -3.60 5.81
N SER A 101 -6.50 -3.96 5.03
CA SER A 101 -7.27 -5.20 5.23
C SER A 101 -6.34 -6.42 5.22
N PRO A 102 -6.53 -7.44 6.08
CA PRO A 102 -5.61 -8.58 6.22
C PRO A 102 -5.31 -9.30 4.90
N ALA A 103 -6.31 -9.41 4.01
CA ALA A 103 -6.15 -10.03 2.70
C ALA A 103 -5.24 -9.18 1.79
N VAL A 104 -5.55 -7.90 1.63
CA VAL A 104 -4.84 -6.99 0.71
C VAL A 104 -3.43 -6.65 1.22
N SER A 105 -3.29 -6.38 2.51
CA SER A 105 -2.01 -6.04 3.12
C SER A 105 -1.00 -7.18 3.05
N GLY A 106 -1.45 -8.43 3.12
CA GLY A 106 -0.59 -9.61 2.93
C GLY A 106 -0.03 -9.70 1.52
N ASP A 107 -0.86 -9.47 0.51
CA ASP A 107 -0.45 -9.52 -0.90
C ASP A 107 0.42 -8.33 -1.30
N LEU A 108 0.13 -7.14 -0.77
CA LEU A 108 1.02 -5.99 -0.92
C LEU A 108 2.37 -6.22 -0.24
N LEU A 109 2.39 -6.80 0.97
CA LEU A 109 3.64 -7.13 1.64
C LEU A 109 4.43 -8.18 0.84
N ARG A 110 3.76 -9.18 0.26
CA ARG A 110 4.38 -10.17 -0.63
C ARG A 110 4.96 -9.52 -1.88
N ALA A 111 4.23 -8.63 -2.54
CA ALA A 111 4.72 -7.86 -3.69
C ALA A 111 5.95 -7.02 -3.33
N TRP A 112 5.94 -6.40 -2.14
CA TRP A 112 7.10 -5.66 -1.60
C TRP A 112 8.29 -6.57 -1.25
N ASN A 113 8.05 -7.78 -0.71
CA ASN A 113 9.11 -8.67 -0.27
C ASN A 113 9.77 -9.41 -1.44
N TYR A 114 8.98 -9.80 -2.46
CA TYR A 114 9.50 -10.32 -3.73
C TYR A 114 10.50 -9.35 -4.37
N HIS A 115 10.26 -8.06 -4.19
CA HIS A 115 11.13 -6.99 -4.67
C HIS A 115 12.43 -6.83 -3.85
N LEU A 116 12.41 -6.98 -2.53
CA LEU A 116 13.65 -6.99 -1.73
C LEU A 116 14.58 -8.13 -2.15
N VAL A 117 14.01 -9.29 -2.45
CA VAL A 117 14.77 -10.45 -2.96
C VAL A 117 15.31 -10.18 -4.37
N LYS A 118 14.52 -9.58 -5.26
CA LYS A 118 14.96 -9.29 -6.64
C LYS A 118 15.98 -8.14 -6.73
N LEU A 119 15.85 -7.11 -5.91
CA LEU A 119 16.86 -6.06 -5.78
C LEU A 119 18.17 -6.61 -5.20
N ALA A 120 18.09 -7.48 -4.18
CA ALA A 120 19.27 -8.14 -3.63
C ALA A 120 19.97 -9.04 -4.66
N ALA A 121 19.20 -9.76 -5.49
CA ALA A 121 19.73 -10.58 -6.58
C ALA A 121 20.39 -9.73 -7.69
N GLY A 122 19.74 -8.64 -8.13
CA GLY A 122 20.30 -7.74 -9.15
C GLY A 122 21.54 -6.98 -8.67
N LEU A 123 21.61 -6.63 -7.38
CA LEU A 123 22.83 -6.08 -6.76
C LEU A 123 23.97 -7.13 -6.74
N ALA A 124 23.67 -8.39 -6.45
CA ALA A 124 24.69 -9.45 -6.44
C ALA A 124 25.30 -9.73 -7.82
N GLU A 125 24.52 -9.64 -8.90
CA GLU A 125 25.02 -9.80 -10.27
C GLU A 125 25.87 -8.60 -10.74
N GLY A 126 25.57 -7.38 -10.24
CA GLY A 126 26.35 -6.17 -10.53
C GLY A 126 27.72 -6.07 -9.84
N PHE A 127 28.01 -6.94 -8.86
CA PHE A 127 29.31 -7.03 -8.19
C PHE A 127 30.17 -8.21 -8.70
N ALA A 128 29.68 -8.97 -9.68
CA ALA A 128 30.39 -10.12 -10.27
C ALA A 128 31.08 -9.82 -11.62
N ASN A 129 31.11 -8.55 -12.05
CA ASN A 129 31.87 -8.07 -13.21
C ASN A 129 32.83 -6.95 -12.82
#